data_AF-A0A7K4II05-F1
#
_entry.id   AF-A0A7K4II05-F1
#
_cell.length_a   1.000
_cell.length_b   1.000
_cell.length_c   1.000
_cell.angle_alpha   90.00
_cell.angle_beta   90.00
_cell.angle_gamma   90.00
#
_symmetry.space_group_name_H-M   'P 1'
#
loop_
_entity.id
_entity.type
_entity.pdbx_description
1 polymer ?
#
loop_
_entity_poly.entity_id
_entity_poly.type
_entity_poly.pdbx_seq_one_letter_code
_entity_poly.pdbx_strand_id
1 'polypeptide(L)'
;MSSTREGIQPQKRDIANNQTPYDVLEMAPPSALKKRLAFVEGIADMCRRGDFDAIADSLKEFWKDKKVAPWHRVYSMLESSADAFESQDALSETLLLLRDSVFGVIGAHSLSLALDISGRELLSIVLSGKTMSEGRRKAREKCAEMVAEKISKKKTDFLLVSGLTRDGFHALVPALRSALLDEFRAARPEPKNGKVSLVRLLKSSHGSELLRTLAIHETEIAESDQRFPQILEAFDRMSVELELEPVEAVAPVETLQATLDGDVIDEEEATVVPADRGADRPRAGKSSKKGGVES
;
A
#
# COMPACT_ATOMS: atom_id res chain seq x y z
N MET A 1 72.04 54.83 -24.93
CA MET A 1 70.94 55.82 -24.86
C MET A 1 69.66 55.02 -25.01
N SER A 2 69.09 54.51 -23.92
CA SER A 2 68.16 55.20 -23.00
C SER A 2 66.72 55.16 -23.51
N SER A 3 65.83 54.66 -22.62
CA SER A 3 64.42 55.03 -22.51
C SER A 3 63.45 54.41 -23.54
N THR A 4 62.24 53.93 -23.21
CA THR A 4 61.44 53.97 -21.97
C THR A 4 60.42 52.82 -22.02
N ARG A 5 60.11 52.22 -20.86
CA ARG A 5 58.93 51.37 -20.65
C ARG A 5 57.67 52.23 -20.69
N GLU A 6 56.65 51.81 -21.42
CA GLU A 6 55.25 52.17 -21.12
C GLU A 6 54.43 50.90 -20.98
N GLY A 7 53.86 50.76 -19.78
CA GLY A 7 52.98 49.66 -19.41
C GLY A 7 51.56 49.89 -19.91
N ILE A 8 50.96 48.84 -20.43
CA ILE A 8 49.54 48.80 -20.75
C ILE A 8 48.85 48.10 -19.58
N GLN A 9 48.15 48.88 -18.75
CA GLN A 9 47.15 48.37 -17.82
C GLN A 9 45.84 48.10 -18.59
N PRO A 10 45.26 46.89 -18.52
CA PRO A 10 43.86 46.72 -18.86
C PRO A 10 42.98 47.12 -17.68
N GLN A 11 42.04 48.01 -17.98
CA GLN A 11 41.00 48.54 -17.11
C GLN A 11 40.22 47.42 -16.39
N LYS A 12 40.09 47.56 -15.07
CA LYS A 12 39.04 46.89 -14.29
C LYS A 12 37.68 47.35 -14.82
N ARG A 13 36.92 46.43 -15.42
CA ARG A 13 35.46 46.58 -15.49
C ARG A 13 34.90 46.00 -14.20
N ASP A 14 34.19 46.85 -13.47
CA ASP A 14 33.37 46.48 -12.33
C ASP A 14 32.33 45.44 -12.77
N ILE A 15 32.52 44.19 -12.34
CA ILE A 15 31.46 43.19 -12.38
C ILE A 15 30.66 43.40 -11.11
N ALA A 16 29.57 44.15 -11.27
CA ALA A 16 28.51 44.26 -10.29
C ALA A 16 28.04 42.86 -9.87
N ASN A 17 28.21 42.61 -8.58
CA ASN A 17 27.38 41.82 -7.69
C ASN A 17 26.19 41.07 -8.35
N ASN A 18 26.42 39.80 -8.69
CA ASN A 18 25.36 38.82 -8.89
C ASN A 18 25.59 37.67 -7.90
N GLN A 19 25.32 37.94 -6.63
CA GLN A 19 25.14 36.89 -5.63
C GLN A 19 23.83 36.17 -5.92
N THR A 20 23.93 34.92 -6.32
CA THR A 20 22.82 33.96 -6.31
C THR A 20 22.43 33.67 -4.83
N PRO A 21 21.17 33.33 -4.52
CA PRO A 21 20.71 33.24 -3.12
C PRO A 21 21.18 31.98 -2.37
N TYR A 22 22.15 31.22 -2.90
CA TYR A 22 22.47 29.87 -2.45
C TYR A 22 23.76 29.74 -1.63
N ASP A 23 24.49 30.83 -1.36
CA ASP A 23 25.78 30.79 -0.64
C ASP A 23 25.75 31.28 0.82
N VAL A 24 24.65 31.00 1.54
CA VAL A 24 24.65 31.10 3.02
C VAL A 24 24.05 29.83 3.62
N LEU A 25 24.70 28.70 3.37
CA LEU A 25 24.63 27.54 4.25
C LEU A 25 25.72 27.72 5.32
N GLU A 26 25.44 28.61 6.27
CA GLU A 26 26.08 28.52 7.58
C GLU A 26 25.87 27.10 8.10
N MET A 27 26.97 26.41 8.44
CA MET A 27 26.93 25.13 9.14
C MET A 27 26.17 25.33 10.45
N ALA A 28 24.88 25.03 10.42
CA ALA A 28 24.03 25.15 11.58
C ALA A 28 24.60 24.28 12.71
N PRO A 29 24.60 24.75 13.97
CA PRO A 29 25.15 23.98 15.08
C PRO A 29 24.46 22.61 15.17
N PRO A 30 25.15 21.55 15.68
CA PRO A 30 24.61 20.19 15.75
C PRO A 30 23.24 20.11 16.45
N SER A 31 22.96 21.04 17.37
CA SER A 31 21.69 21.17 18.07
C SER A 31 20.53 21.67 17.19
N ALA A 32 20.80 22.44 16.15
CA ALA A 32 19.81 22.91 15.18
C ALA A 32 19.50 21.86 14.11
N LEU A 33 20.50 21.09 13.68
CA LEU A 33 20.32 19.93 12.79
C LEU A 33 19.51 18.80 13.47
N LYS A 34 19.83 18.46 14.72
CA LYS A 34 19.03 17.51 15.52
C LYS A 34 17.57 17.96 15.68
N LYS A 35 17.33 19.26 15.91
CA LYS A 35 15.97 19.81 15.94
C LYS A 35 15.25 19.72 14.59
N ARG A 36 15.98 19.82 13.47
CA ARG A 36 15.41 19.71 12.11
C ARG A 36 15.03 18.27 11.75
N LEU A 37 15.81 17.29 12.19
CA LEU A 37 15.55 15.87 11.93
C LEU A 37 14.60 15.21 12.93
N ALA A 38 14.36 15.81 14.10
CA ALA A 38 13.47 15.26 15.13
C ALA A 38 12.08 14.85 14.59
N PHE A 39 11.52 15.62 13.64
CA PHE A 39 10.26 15.23 12.99
C PHE A 39 10.39 13.95 12.17
N VAL A 40 11.46 13.85 11.37
CA VAL A 40 11.75 12.69 10.52
C VAL A 40 12.02 11.44 11.35
N GLU A 41 12.84 11.58 12.40
CA GLU A 41 13.12 10.52 13.37
C GLU A 41 11.84 10.07 14.09
N GLY A 42 10.95 11.01 14.43
CA GLY A 42 9.65 10.69 15.01
C GLY A 42 8.76 9.86 14.07
N ILE A 43 8.70 10.22 12.77
CA ILE A 43 7.99 9.40 11.78
C ILE A 43 8.62 8.00 11.66
N ALA A 44 9.95 7.93 11.58
CA ALA A 44 10.66 6.66 11.47
C ALA A 44 10.44 5.76 12.70
N ASP A 45 10.46 6.34 13.91
CA ASP A 45 10.17 5.62 15.16
C ASP A 45 8.73 5.10 15.21
N MET A 46 7.74 5.92 14.85
CA MET A 46 6.35 5.46 14.72
C MET A 46 6.22 4.32 13.70
N CYS A 47 6.94 4.40 12.57
CA CYS A 47 6.93 3.36 11.55
C CYS A 47 7.54 2.04 12.07
N ARG A 48 8.66 2.11 12.82
CA ARG A 48 9.27 0.91 13.45
C ARG A 48 8.32 0.24 14.43
N ARG A 49 7.50 1.01 15.15
CA ARG A 49 6.46 0.50 16.05
C ARG A 49 5.22 -0.01 15.33
N GLY A 50 5.08 0.22 14.03
CA GLY A 50 3.88 -0.10 13.26
C GLY A 50 2.69 0.83 13.56
N ASP A 51 2.94 1.99 14.16
CA ASP A 51 1.91 2.95 14.56
C ASP A 51 1.52 3.86 13.39
N PHE A 52 0.87 3.28 12.37
CA PHE A 52 0.46 4.01 11.17
C PHE A 52 -0.67 5.00 11.41
N ASP A 53 -1.46 4.81 12.47
CA ASP A 53 -2.51 5.75 12.85
C ASP A 53 -1.91 7.06 13.37
N ALA A 54 -0.89 7.00 14.22
CA ALA A 54 -0.18 8.21 14.67
C ALA A 54 0.54 8.93 13.52
N ILE A 55 1.11 8.19 12.56
CA ILE A 55 1.69 8.78 11.34
C ILE A 55 0.60 9.46 10.51
N ALA A 56 -0.56 8.82 10.37
CA ALA A 56 -1.69 9.38 9.64
C ALA A 56 -2.22 10.66 10.30
N ASP A 57 -2.28 10.70 11.64
CA ASP A 57 -2.67 11.88 12.40
C ASP A 57 -1.64 13.02 12.28
N SER A 58 -0.36 12.70 12.32
CA SER A 58 0.71 13.65 12.00
C SER A 58 0.55 14.22 10.58
N LEU A 59 0.15 13.40 9.61
CA LEU A 59 -0.10 13.89 8.26
C LEU A 59 -1.36 14.76 8.20
N LYS A 60 -2.43 14.45 8.94
CA LYS A 60 -3.63 15.33 9.03
C LYS A 60 -3.29 16.72 9.55
N GLU A 61 -2.39 16.81 10.53
CA GLU A 61 -1.92 18.08 11.09
C GLU A 61 -1.26 18.98 10.04
N PHE A 62 -0.70 18.44 8.95
CA PHE A 62 -0.12 19.26 7.87
C PHE A 62 -1.10 20.29 7.29
N TRP A 63 -2.38 19.93 7.13
CA TRP A 63 -3.40 20.84 6.60
C TRP A 63 -3.91 21.83 7.66
N LYS A 64 -3.65 21.59 8.94
CA LYS A 64 -3.97 22.52 10.05
C LYS A 64 -2.82 23.48 10.31
N ASP A 65 -1.62 22.94 10.54
CA ASP A 65 -0.39 23.69 10.77
C ASP A 65 0.84 23.02 10.14
N LYS A 66 1.29 23.60 9.02
CA LYS A 66 2.48 23.15 8.28
C LYS A 66 3.80 23.34 9.04
N LYS A 67 3.83 24.17 10.08
CA LYS A 67 5.02 24.36 10.92
C LYS A 67 5.18 23.23 11.93
N VAL A 68 4.07 22.75 12.48
CA VAL A 68 4.04 21.64 13.44
C VAL A 68 4.30 20.31 12.72
N ALA A 69 3.67 20.10 11.56
CA ALA A 69 3.84 18.89 10.75
C ALA A 69 4.41 19.22 9.36
N PRO A 70 5.73 19.42 9.22
CA PRO A 70 6.37 19.90 7.99
C PRO A 70 6.59 18.81 6.93
N TRP A 71 5.57 17.99 6.63
CA TRP A 71 5.67 16.89 5.65
C TRP A 71 6.23 17.30 4.29
N HIS A 72 5.85 18.48 3.79
CA HIS A 72 6.37 19.07 2.53
C HIS A 72 7.89 19.27 2.48
N ARG A 73 8.59 19.22 3.62
CA ARG A 73 10.05 19.41 3.72
C ARG A 73 10.80 18.14 4.11
N VAL A 74 10.12 17.03 4.42
CA VAL A 74 10.76 15.82 4.98
C VAL A 74 11.94 15.35 4.12
N TYR A 75 11.73 15.22 2.81
CA TYR A 75 12.79 14.78 1.89
C TYR A 75 13.89 15.83 1.68
N SER A 76 13.57 17.13 1.64
CA SER A 76 14.60 18.16 1.52
C SER A 76 15.41 18.33 2.81
N MET A 77 14.80 18.09 3.97
CA MET A 77 15.50 18.03 5.26
C MET A 77 16.49 16.86 5.31
N LEU A 78 16.12 15.70 4.78
CA LEU A 78 17.03 14.57 4.63
C LEU A 78 18.16 14.84 3.65
N GLU A 79 17.86 15.36 2.46
CA GLU A 79 18.87 15.70 1.45
C GLU A 79 19.92 16.69 2.00
N SER A 80 19.47 17.73 2.71
CA SER A 80 20.37 18.72 3.33
C SER A 80 21.10 18.24 4.57
N SER A 81 20.71 17.09 5.12
CA SER A 81 21.31 16.52 6.34
C SER A 81 21.92 15.14 6.09
N ALA A 82 22.13 14.74 4.84
CA ALA A 82 22.65 13.42 4.48
C ALA A 82 24.02 13.14 5.13
N ASP A 83 24.89 14.14 5.18
CA ASP A 83 26.21 14.05 5.82
C ASP A 83 26.16 13.98 7.36
N ALA A 84 24.99 14.25 7.96
CA ALA A 84 24.80 14.18 9.41
C ALA A 84 24.44 12.77 9.89
N PHE A 85 24.17 11.82 8.97
CA PHE A 85 23.92 10.42 9.32
C PHE A 85 25.23 9.69 9.64
N GLU A 86 25.20 8.81 10.65
CA GLU A 86 26.36 8.02 11.08
C GLU A 86 26.89 7.10 9.97
N SER A 87 26.00 6.66 9.07
CA SER A 87 26.35 5.81 7.92
C SER A 87 25.33 5.97 6.78
N GLN A 88 25.72 5.54 5.58
CA GLN A 88 24.81 5.44 4.42
C GLN A 88 23.68 4.43 4.65
N ASP A 89 23.94 3.38 5.44
CA ASP A 89 22.93 2.39 5.81
C ASP A 89 21.83 3.02 6.69
N ALA A 90 22.20 3.87 7.65
CA ALA A 90 21.24 4.57 8.51
C ALA A 90 20.35 5.54 7.73
N LEU A 91 20.92 6.24 6.74
CA LEU A 91 20.16 7.09 5.82
C LEU A 91 19.21 6.24 4.97
N SER A 92 19.68 5.11 4.45
CA SER A 92 18.87 4.20 3.62
C SER A 92 17.71 3.60 4.40
N GLU A 93 17.94 3.15 5.63
CA GLU A 93 16.89 2.67 6.54
C GLU A 93 15.84 3.76 6.79
N THR A 94 16.28 4.98 7.08
CA THR A 94 15.37 6.11 7.33
C THR A 94 14.52 6.43 6.10
N LEU A 95 15.10 6.38 4.90
CA LEU A 95 14.37 6.56 3.65
C LEU A 95 13.34 5.44 3.39
N LEU A 96 13.67 4.19 3.73
CA LEU A 96 12.74 3.07 3.65
C LEU A 96 11.58 3.22 4.64
N LEU A 97 11.87 3.58 5.89
CA LEU A 97 10.84 3.81 6.91
C LEU A 97 9.91 4.96 6.53
N LEU A 98 10.45 6.06 5.98
CA LEU A 98 9.62 7.15 5.48
C LEU A 98 8.76 6.74 4.29
N ARG A 99 9.32 5.94 3.37
CA ARG A 99 8.56 5.39 2.26
C ARG A 99 7.40 4.55 2.78
N ASP A 100 7.67 3.61 3.67
CA ASP A 100 6.64 2.75 4.28
C ASP A 100 5.59 3.56 5.05
N SER A 101 6.01 4.65 5.70
CA SER A 101 5.11 5.60 6.35
C SER A 101 4.15 6.25 5.36
N VAL A 102 4.65 6.76 4.23
CA VAL A 102 3.81 7.41 3.20
C VAL A 102 2.82 6.40 2.61
N PHE A 103 3.27 5.18 2.29
CA PHE A 103 2.40 4.11 1.79
C PHE A 103 1.39 3.63 2.86
N GLY A 104 1.81 3.57 4.12
CA GLY A 104 0.97 3.20 5.25
C GLY A 104 -0.17 4.18 5.46
N VAL A 105 0.10 5.49 5.43
CA VAL A 105 -0.94 6.52 5.63
C VAL A 105 -2.00 6.51 4.53
N ILE A 106 -1.64 6.15 3.30
CA ILE A 106 -2.63 6.00 2.23
C ILE A 106 -3.37 4.65 2.27
N GLY A 107 -2.96 3.74 3.17
CA GLY A 107 -3.50 2.39 3.31
C GLY A 107 -3.10 1.48 2.16
N ALA A 108 -1.87 1.58 1.69
CA ALA A 108 -1.31 0.80 0.58
C ALA A 108 0.04 0.18 0.95
N HIS A 109 0.18 -0.32 2.17
CA HIS A 109 1.47 -0.77 2.72
C HIS A 109 2.09 -1.93 1.92
N SER A 110 1.29 -2.87 1.39
CA SER A 110 1.79 -3.97 0.55
C SER A 110 2.44 -3.49 -0.75
N LEU A 111 2.14 -2.26 -1.18
CA LEU A 111 2.67 -1.68 -2.42
C LEU A 111 3.98 -0.92 -2.21
N SER A 112 4.45 -0.77 -0.96
CA SER A 112 5.65 0.03 -0.68
C SER A 112 6.87 -0.51 -1.41
N LEU A 113 7.08 -1.82 -1.44
CA LEU A 113 8.18 -2.44 -2.19
C LEU A 113 7.82 -2.76 -3.64
N ALA A 114 6.53 -2.98 -3.92
CA ALA A 114 6.09 -3.44 -5.24
C ALA A 114 6.07 -2.33 -6.30
N LEU A 115 5.94 -1.06 -5.93
CA LEU A 115 5.82 0.04 -6.90
C LEU A 115 7.10 0.85 -7.09
N ASP A 116 7.43 1.12 -8.36
CA ASP A 116 8.55 1.98 -8.76
C ASP A 116 8.16 3.47 -8.78
N ILE A 117 7.61 3.94 -7.65
CA ILE A 117 7.32 5.35 -7.39
C ILE A 117 8.13 5.77 -6.18
N SER A 118 8.80 6.92 -6.21
CA SER A 118 9.57 7.35 -5.04
C SER A 118 8.63 7.77 -3.89
N GLY A 119 9.06 7.59 -2.64
CA GLY A 119 8.28 8.06 -1.49
C GLY A 119 8.06 9.58 -1.51
N ARG A 120 9.01 10.34 -2.08
CA ARG A 120 8.92 11.79 -2.30
C ARG A 120 7.82 12.15 -3.29
N GLU A 121 7.76 11.44 -4.41
CA GLU A 121 6.73 11.63 -5.43
C GLU A 121 5.34 11.26 -4.90
N LEU A 122 5.22 10.11 -4.23
CA LEU A 122 3.94 9.72 -3.64
C LEU A 122 3.47 10.74 -2.58
N LEU A 123 4.38 11.21 -1.72
CA LEU A 123 4.07 12.25 -0.75
C LEU A 123 3.65 13.56 -1.43
N SER A 124 4.29 13.97 -2.52
CA SER A 124 3.91 15.20 -3.24
C SER A 124 2.49 15.10 -3.81
N ILE A 125 2.09 13.93 -4.31
CA ILE A 125 0.72 13.66 -4.77
C ILE A 125 -0.26 13.79 -3.60
N VAL A 126 0.04 13.19 -2.45
CA VAL A 126 -0.81 13.30 -1.25
C VAL A 126 -0.97 14.76 -0.81
N LEU A 127 0.13 15.50 -0.71
CA LEU A 127 0.13 16.89 -0.26
C LEU A 127 -0.49 17.88 -1.28
N SER A 128 -0.68 17.47 -2.53
CA SER A 128 -1.36 18.28 -3.56
C SER A 128 -2.88 18.40 -3.32
N GLY A 129 -3.45 17.53 -2.49
CA GLY A 129 -4.87 17.59 -2.11
C GLY A 129 -5.17 18.76 -1.17
N LYS A 130 -6.37 19.31 -1.25
CA LYS A 130 -6.83 20.36 -0.30
C LYS A 130 -7.09 19.79 1.09
N THR A 131 -7.37 18.49 1.16
CA THR A 131 -7.62 17.72 2.39
C THR A 131 -6.86 16.40 2.34
N MET A 132 -6.69 15.78 3.51
CA MET A 132 -6.10 14.44 3.62
C MET A 132 -6.84 13.40 2.78
N SER A 133 -8.17 13.43 2.79
CA SER A 133 -9.01 12.49 2.03
C SER A 133 -8.79 12.64 0.52
N GLU A 134 -8.77 13.88 0.02
CA GLU A 134 -8.51 14.15 -1.40
C GLU A 134 -7.10 13.71 -1.82
N GLY A 135 -6.10 14.03 -1.00
CA GLY A 135 -4.70 13.63 -1.23
C GLY A 135 -4.52 12.11 -1.24
N ARG A 136 -5.09 11.43 -0.24
CA ARG A 136 -5.09 9.96 -0.15
C ARG A 136 -5.78 9.33 -1.35
N ARG A 137 -6.93 9.85 -1.78
CA ARG A 137 -7.66 9.33 -2.95
C ARG A 137 -6.79 9.41 -4.21
N LYS A 138 -6.22 10.57 -4.52
CA LYS A 138 -5.33 10.76 -5.69
C LYS A 138 -4.11 9.83 -5.66
N ALA A 139 -3.48 9.69 -4.49
CA ALA A 139 -2.34 8.80 -4.31
C ALA A 139 -2.71 7.33 -4.52
N ARG A 140 -3.86 6.89 -3.99
CA ARG A 140 -4.37 5.53 -4.21
C ARG A 140 -4.76 5.26 -5.65
N GLU A 141 -5.39 6.23 -6.32
CA GLU A 141 -5.69 6.15 -7.76
C GLU A 141 -4.40 5.96 -8.56
N LYS A 142 -3.35 6.76 -8.27
CA LYS A 142 -2.04 6.60 -8.91
C LYS A 142 -1.43 5.22 -8.64
N CYS A 143 -1.48 4.73 -7.41
CA CYS A 143 -1.00 3.39 -7.07
C CYS A 143 -1.78 2.31 -7.86
N ALA A 144 -3.11 2.42 -7.94
CA ALA A 144 -3.94 1.48 -8.68
C ALA A 144 -3.58 1.45 -10.17
N GLU A 145 -3.38 2.62 -10.80
CA GLU A 145 -2.93 2.73 -12.18
C GLU A 145 -1.58 2.03 -12.40
N MET A 146 -0.61 2.26 -11.51
CA MET A 146 0.72 1.65 -11.63
C MET A 146 0.68 0.13 -11.43
N VAL A 147 -0.15 -0.36 -10.51
CA VAL A 147 -0.37 -1.81 -10.33
C VAL A 147 -1.02 -2.41 -11.57
N ALA A 148 -2.07 -1.77 -12.11
CA ALA A 148 -2.73 -2.22 -13.33
C ALA A 148 -1.76 -2.26 -14.53
N GLU A 149 -0.91 -1.24 -14.67
CA GLU A 149 0.13 -1.20 -15.69
C GLU A 149 1.13 -2.36 -15.51
N LYS A 150 1.61 -2.60 -14.28
CA LYS A 150 2.50 -3.74 -13.97
C LYS A 150 1.88 -5.08 -14.32
N ILE A 151 0.62 -5.29 -13.95
CA ILE A 151 -0.13 -6.52 -14.27
C ILE A 151 -0.22 -6.68 -15.79
N SER A 152 -0.56 -5.62 -16.54
CA SER A 152 -0.67 -5.67 -18.00
C SER A 152 0.66 -6.01 -18.68
N LYS A 153 1.78 -5.57 -18.10
CA LYS A 153 3.14 -5.87 -18.56
C LYS A 153 3.68 -7.22 -18.08
N LYS A 154 2.86 -8.02 -17.38
CA LYS A 154 3.25 -9.28 -16.73
C LYS A 154 4.46 -9.13 -15.79
N LYS A 155 4.58 -7.97 -15.14
CA LYS A 155 5.59 -7.68 -14.10
C LYS A 155 4.94 -7.79 -12.73
N THR A 156 4.59 -9.02 -12.39
CA THR A 156 3.83 -9.41 -11.19
C THR A 156 4.71 -9.64 -9.96
N ASP A 157 6.02 -9.43 -10.09
CA ASP A 157 6.99 -9.53 -8.99
C ASP A 157 6.53 -8.73 -7.77
N PHE A 158 6.55 -9.38 -6.60
CA PHE A 158 6.19 -8.81 -5.30
C PHE A 158 4.72 -8.36 -5.15
N LEU A 159 3.87 -8.52 -6.17
CA LEU A 159 2.43 -8.31 -6.04
C LEU A 159 1.79 -9.56 -5.41
N LEU A 160 1.27 -9.39 -4.19
CA LEU A 160 0.57 -10.45 -3.46
C LEU A 160 -0.93 -10.20 -3.52
N VAL A 161 -1.70 -11.25 -3.83
CA VAL A 161 -3.18 -11.20 -3.81
C VAL A 161 -3.67 -10.76 -2.43
N SER A 162 -3.17 -11.37 -1.36
CA SER A 162 -3.52 -11.00 0.02
C SER A 162 -3.16 -9.55 0.37
N GLY A 163 -2.06 -9.03 -0.18
CA GLY A 163 -1.64 -7.64 -0.01
C GLY A 163 -2.61 -6.65 -0.67
N LEU A 164 -2.94 -6.90 -1.94
CA LEU A 164 -3.92 -6.08 -2.68
C LEU A 164 -5.32 -6.15 -2.05
N THR A 165 -5.73 -7.33 -1.57
CA THR A 165 -6.98 -7.47 -0.83
C THR A 165 -6.91 -6.63 0.45
N ARG A 166 -5.95 -6.87 1.35
CA ARG A 166 -5.83 -6.12 2.60
C ARG A 166 -5.81 -4.60 2.41
N ASP A 167 -5.11 -4.12 1.40
CA ASP A 167 -4.94 -2.70 1.15
C ASP A 167 -6.13 -2.05 0.42
N GLY A 168 -7.17 -2.83 0.04
CA GLY A 168 -8.39 -2.33 -0.58
C GLY A 168 -8.30 -2.13 -2.11
N PHE A 169 -7.44 -2.88 -2.79
CA PHE A 169 -7.30 -2.92 -4.25
C PHE A 169 -7.92 -4.19 -4.87
N HIS A 170 -9.05 -4.66 -4.31
CA HIS A 170 -9.67 -5.94 -4.68
C HIS A 170 -10.02 -6.02 -6.18
N ALA A 171 -10.38 -4.89 -6.80
CA ALA A 171 -10.70 -4.80 -8.22
C ALA A 171 -9.55 -5.26 -9.14
N LEU A 172 -8.29 -5.21 -8.67
CA LEU A 172 -7.11 -5.61 -9.43
C LEU A 172 -6.76 -7.09 -9.25
N VAL A 173 -7.34 -7.77 -8.25
CA VAL A 173 -7.05 -9.17 -7.91
C VAL A 173 -7.36 -10.12 -9.07
N PRO A 174 -8.52 -10.03 -9.78
CA PRO A 174 -8.80 -10.91 -10.90
C PRO A 174 -7.77 -10.79 -12.03
N ALA A 175 -7.36 -9.55 -12.35
CA ALA A 175 -6.36 -9.30 -13.38
C ALA A 175 -4.98 -9.84 -12.97
N LEU A 176 -4.60 -9.69 -11.69
CA LEU A 176 -3.38 -10.26 -11.15
C LEU A 176 -3.38 -11.79 -11.21
N ARG A 177 -4.46 -12.45 -10.77
CA ARG A 177 -4.59 -13.92 -10.81
C ARG A 177 -4.46 -14.45 -12.23
N SER A 178 -5.14 -13.81 -13.19
CA SER A 178 -5.03 -14.16 -14.60
C SER A 178 -3.59 -14.04 -15.11
N ALA A 179 -2.90 -12.95 -14.78
CA ALA A 179 -1.50 -12.76 -15.17
C ALA A 179 -0.56 -13.81 -14.54
N LEU A 180 -0.76 -14.16 -13.26
CA LEU A 180 0.01 -15.20 -12.57
C LEU A 180 -0.24 -16.60 -13.16
N LEU A 181 -1.48 -16.92 -13.51
CA LEU A 181 -1.83 -18.19 -14.16
C LEU A 181 -1.18 -18.29 -15.54
N ASP A 182 -1.23 -17.23 -16.33
CA ASP A 182 -0.55 -17.15 -17.63
C ASP A 182 0.96 -17.36 -17.51
N GLU A 183 1.58 -16.72 -16.50
CA GLU A 183 3.00 -16.87 -16.21
C GLU A 183 3.34 -18.32 -15.83
N PHE A 184 2.54 -18.93 -14.95
CA PHE A 184 2.70 -20.32 -14.54
C PHE A 184 2.56 -21.29 -15.73
N ARG A 185 1.53 -21.10 -16.58
CA ARG A 185 1.35 -21.89 -17.81
C ARG A 185 2.52 -21.76 -18.77
N ALA A 186 3.07 -20.56 -18.95
CA ALA A 186 4.24 -20.33 -19.79
C ALA A 186 5.54 -20.94 -19.20
N ALA A 187 5.55 -21.23 -17.90
CA ALA A 187 6.65 -21.86 -17.20
C ALA A 187 6.64 -23.40 -17.27
N ARG A 188 5.69 -24.02 -18.00
CA ARG A 188 5.62 -25.47 -18.15
C ARG A 188 6.99 -26.06 -18.51
N PRO A 189 7.46 -27.08 -17.77
CA PRO A 189 8.75 -27.69 -18.04
C PRO A 189 8.67 -28.55 -19.31
N GLU A 190 9.56 -28.29 -20.26
CA GLU A 190 9.66 -29.02 -21.53
C GLU A 190 11.05 -29.69 -21.64
N PRO A 191 11.12 -30.95 -22.09
CA PRO A 191 12.39 -31.61 -22.32
C PRO A 191 13.08 -31.03 -23.57
N LYS A 192 14.35 -30.65 -23.42
CA LYS A 192 15.24 -30.23 -24.52
C LYS A 192 16.58 -30.93 -24.37
N ASN A 193 16.98 -31.68 -25.40
CA ASN A 193 18.25 -32.42 -25.43
C ASN A 193 18.41 -33.42 -24.25
N GLY A 194 17.35 -34.12 -23.85
CA GLY A 194 17.38 -35.11 -22.75
C GLY A 194 17.46 -34.50 -21.35
N LYS A 195 17.35 -33.17 -21.24
CA LYS A 195 17.30 -32.43 -19.97
C LYS A 195 16.06 -31.55 -19.92
N VAL A 196 15.56 -31.32 -18.72
CA VAL A 196 14.42 -30.45 -18.45
C VAL A 196 14.93 -29.27 -17.64
N SER A 197 14.73 -28.05 -18.17
CA SER A 197 15.08 -26.83 -17.45
C SER A 197 13.94 -26.38 -16.55
N LEU A 198 14.21 -26.27 -15.26
CA LEU A 198 13.26 -25.81 -14.23
C LEU A 198 13.40 -24.31 -13.95
N VAL A 199 14.27 -23.60 -14.67
CA VAL A 199 14.57 -22.17 -14.44
C VAL A 199 13.32 -21.29 -14.55
N ARG A 200 12.40 -21.61 -15.48
CA ARG A 200 11.15 -20.84 -15.63
C ARG A 200 10.20 -21.07 -14.46
N LEU A 201 10.07 -22.31 -14.00
CA LEU A 201 9.29 -22.65 -12.80
C LEU A 201 9.87 -21.95 -11.57
N LEU A 202 11.19 -21.96 -11.38
CA LEU A 202 11.84 -21.32 -10.24
C LEU A 202 11.61 -19.80 -10.19
N LYS A 203 11.45 -19.15 -11.34
CA LYS A 203 11.19 -17.71 -11.44
C LYS A 203 9.72 -17.35 -11.18
N SER A 204 8.80 -18.24 -11.54
CA SER A 204 7.37 -18.06 -11.27
C SER A 204 7.07 -18.23 -9.78
N SER A 205 6.15 -17.43 -9.22
CA SER A 205 5.74 -17.54 -7.82
C SER A 205 5.19 -18.94 -7.50
N HIS A 206 4.20 -19.40 -8.27
CA HIS A 206 3.57 -20.72 -8.11
C HIS A 206 4.51 -21.86 -8.52
N GLY A 207 5.35 -21.65 -9.53
CA GLY A 207 6.36 -22.65 -9.92
C GLY A 207 7.40 -22.89 -8.82
N SER A 208 7.85 -21.83 -8.16
CA SER A 208 8.78 -21.91 -7.03
C SER A 208 8.16 -22.62 -5.82
N GLU A 209 6.86 -22.40 -5.57
CA GLU A 209 6.10 -23.07 -4.52
C GLU A 209 5.91 -24.57 -4.80
N LEU A 210 5.58 -24.92 -6.05
CA LEU A 210 5.47 -26.31 -6.50
C LEU A 210 6.80 -27.06 -6.30
N LEU A 211 7.91 -26.48 -6.75
CA LEU A 211 9.23 -27.12 -6.63
C LEU A 211 9.64 -27.29 -5.16
N ARG A 212 9.34 -26.30 -4.30
CA ARG A 212 9.55 -26.42 -2.85
C ARG A 212 8.72 -27.54 -2.23
N THR A 213 7.47 -27.70 -2.66
CA THR A 213 6.58 -28.77 -2.18
C THR A 213 7.10 -30.16 -2.56
N LEU A 214 7.72 -30.29 -3.73
CA LEU A 214 8.36 -31.52 -4.19
C LEU A 214 9.81 -31.68 -3.69
N ALA A 215 10.32 -30.75 -2.87
CA ALA A 215 11.70 -30.71 -2.39
C ALA A 215 12.76 -30.74 -3.50
N ILE A 216 12.48 -30.06 -4.63
CA ILE A 216 13.39 -29.95 -5.78
C ILE A 216 14.07 -28.58 -5.74
N HIS A 217 15.39 -28.58 -5.71
CA HIS A 217 16.21 -27.38 -5.62
C HIS A 217 17.09 -27.19 -6.87
N GLU A 218 17.17 -28.19 -7.73
CA GLU A 218 17.98 -28.14 -8.94
C GLU A 218 17.35 -27.29 -10.04
N THR A 219 18.19 -26.67 -10.87
CA THR A 219 17.76 -25.89 -12.04
C THR A 219 17.53 -26.75 -13.28
N GLU A 220 18.10 -27.95 -13.30
CA GLU A 220 18.00 -28.92 -14.39
C GLU A 220 17.84 -30.34 -13.83
N ILE A 221 17.01 -31.13 -14.49
CA ILE A 221 16.88 -32.58 -14.23
C ILE A 221 16.98 -33.34 -15.55
N ALA A 222 17.39 -34.61 -15.50
CA ALA A 222 17.36 -35.48 -16.67
C ALA A 222 15.91 -35.83 -17.02
N GLU A 223 15.60 -35.97 -18.31
CA GLU A 223 14.26 -36.40 -18.75
C GLU A 223 13.91 -37.81 -18.26
N SER A 224 14.91 -38.67 -18.09
CA SER A 224 14.74 -40.03 -17.56
C SER A 224 14.61 -40.09 -16.03
N ASP A 225 14.67 -38.95 -15.33
CA ASP A 225 14.52 -38.90 -13.88
C ASP A 225 13.04 -39.17 -13.49
N GLN A 226 12.82 -40.05 -12.52
CA GLN A 226 11.47 -40.39 -12.03
C GLN A 226 10.72 -39.19 -11.45
N ARG A 227 11.44 -38.14 -11.04
CA ARG A 227 10.86 -36.88 -10.56
C ARG A 227 10.18 -36.08 -11.66
N PHE A 228 10.61 -36.20 -12.92
CA PHE A 228 10.06 -35.38 -14.00
C PHE A 228 8.56 -35.63 -14.26
N PRO A 229 8.08 -36.89 -14.37
CA PRO A 229 6.64 -37.17 -14.43
C PRO A 229 5.85 -36.61 -13.24
N GLN A 230 6.41 -36.66 -12.02
CA GLN A 230 5.77 -36.14 -10.82
C GLN A 230 5.62 -34.62 -10.88
N ILE A 231 6.62 -33.91 -11.40
CA ILE A 231 6.55 -32.46 -11.61
C ILE A 231 5.46 -32.12 -12.62
N LEU A 232 5.35 -32.87 -13.72
CA LEU A 232 4.31 -32.63 -14.73
C LEU A 232 2.90 -32.87 -14.17
N GLU A 233 2.71 -33.95 -13.43
CA GLU A 233 1.43 -34.24 -12.78
C GLU A 233 1.06 -33.16 -11.76
N ALA A 234 2.00 -32.76 -10.90
CA ALA A 234 1.79 -31.69 -9.94
C ALA A 234 1.51 -30.34 -10.63
N PHE A 235 2.17 -30.07 -11.76
CA PHE A 235 1.98 -28.87 -12.54
C PHE A 235 0.58 -28.81 -13.15
N ASP A 236 0.15 -29.89 -13.79
CA ASP A 236 -1.17 -29.97 -14.41
C ASP A 236 -2.27 -29.85 -13.34
N ARG A 237 -2.08 -30.50 -12.18
CA ARG A 237 -2.99 -30.37 -11.03
C ARG A 237 -3.07 -28.93 -10.52
N MET A 238 -1.93 -28.29 -10.27
CA MET A 238 -1.89 -26.92 -9.75
C MET A 238 -2.48 -25.92 -10.76
N SER A 239 -2.28 -26.13 -12.07
CA SER A 239 -2.91 -25.29 -13.10
C SER A 239 -4.44 -25.33 -12.99
N VAL A 240 -5.00 -26.54 -12.82
CA VAL A 240 -6.46 -26.70 -12.66
C VAL A 240 -6.94 -26.09 -11.34
N GLU A 241 -6.21 -26.28 -10.24
CA GLU A 241 -6.56 -25.68 -8.95
C GLU A 241 -6.58 -24.14 -9.02
N LEU A 242 -5.59 -23.52 -9.67
CA LEU A 242 -5.54 -22.06 -9.87
C LEU A 242 -6.64 -21.53 -10.80
N GLU A 243 -7.10 -22.33 -11.76
CA GLU A 243 -8.23 -21.98 -12.64
C GLU A 243 -9.58 -22.05 -11.92
N LEU A 244 -9.72 -23.00 -11.00
CA LEU A 244 -10.92 -23.23 -10.22
C LEU A 244 -10.99 -22.36 -8.97
N GLU A 245 -9.87 -21.76 -8.55
CA GLU A 245 -9.81 -20.93 -7.34
C GLU A 245 -10.88 -19.83 -7.45
N PRO A 246 -11.92 -19.86 -6.60
CA PRO A 246 -13.05 -18.99 -6.77
C PRO A 246 -12.55 -17.55 -6.75
N VAL A 247 -12.98 -16.76 -7.73
CA VAL A 247 -13.01 -15.32 -7.57
C VAL A 247 -13.80 -15.13 -6.28
N GLU A 248 -13.13 -14.80 -5.17
CA GLU A 248 -13.81 -14.49 -3.93
C GLU A 248 -14.83 -13.42 -4.28
N ALA A 249 -16.08 -13.84 -4.43
CA ALA A 249 -17.19 -12.93 -4.52
C ALA A 249 -17.08 -12.17 -3.21
N VAL A 250 -16.75 -10.88 -3.30
CA VAL A 250 -16.80 -9.95 -2.18
C VAL A 250 -18.07 -10.31 -1.43
N ALA A 251 -17.93 -10.83 -0.21
CA ALA A 251 -19.09 -11.16 0.59
C ALA A 251 -20.00 -9.94 0.53
N PRO A 252 -21.27 -10.09 0.12
CA PRO A 252 -22.14 -8.94 -0.01
C PRO A 252 -22.09 -8.19 1.31
N VAL A 253 -21.66 -6.92 1.27
CA VAL A 253 -21.78 -6.05 2.43
C VAL A 253 -23.24 -6.13 2.84
N GLU A 254 -23.53 -6.53 4.07
CA GLU A 254 -24.88 -6.59 4.60
C GLU A 254 -25.54 -5.24 4.30
N THR A 255 -26.44 -5.24 3.33
CA THR A 255 -27.17 -4.05 2.96
C THR A 255 -28.13 -3.81 4.11
N LEU A 256 -27.89 -2.74 4.88
CA LEU A 256 -28.86 -2.25 5.84
C LEU A 256 -30.19 -2.05 5.10
N GLN A 257 -31.20 -2.84 5.45
CA GLN A 257 -32.53 -2.63 4.91
C GLN A 257 -33.05 -1.33 5.53
N ALA A 258 -33.30 -0.34 4.68
CA ALA A 258 -33.96 0.89 5.07
C ALA A 258 -35.46 0.75 4.83
N THR A 259 -36.27 1.31 5.71
CA THR A 259 -37.70 1.49 5.48
C THR A 259 -37.94 2.41 4.28
N LEU A 260 -39.17 2.48 3.77
CA LEU A 260 -39.55 3.40 2.69
C LEU A 260 -39.28 4.88 3.04
N ASP A 261 -39.13 5.18 4.34
CA ASP A 261 -38.84 6.50 4.90
C ASP A 261 -37.34 6.74 5.18
N GLY A 262 -36.49 5.74 4.92
CA GLY A 262 -35.02 5.86 5.00
C GLY A 262 -34.39 5.51 6.35
N ASP A 263 -35.18 5.01 7.31
CA ASP A 263 -34.67 4.58 8.61
C ASP A 263 -34.12 3.15 8.55
N VAL A 264 -32.97 2.91 9.18
CA VAL A 264 -32.31 1.59 9.24
C VAL A 264 -33.08 0.67 10.18
N ILE A 265 -33.40 -0.54 9.73
CA ILE A 265 -34.04 -1.57 10.56
C ILE A 265 -32.97 -2.29 11.38
N ASP A 266 -32.99 -2.12 12.70
CA ASP A 266 -32.19 -2.94 13.62
C ASP A 266 -32.83 -4.32 13.79
N GLU A 267 -32.08 -5.40 13.53
CA GLU A 267 -32.59 -6.78 13.54
C GLU A 267 -32.90 -7.34 14.96
N GLU A 268 -32.77 -6.54 16.02
CA GLU A 268 -33.01 -6.99 17.40
C GLU A 268 -34.50 -7.04 17.81
N GLU A 269 -35.44 -6.52 17.02
CA GLU A 269 -36.88 -6.52 17.34
C GLU A 269 -37.70 -7.64 16.66
N ALA A 270 -37.07 -8.66 16.08
CA ALA A 270 -37.77 -9.84 15.58
C ALA A 270 -38.13 -10.85 16.70
N THR A 271 -38.71 -10.38 17.82
CA THR A 271 -39.44 -11.27 18.72
C THR A 271 -40.75 -11.69 18.06
N VAL A 272 -40.73 -12.92 17.55
CA VAL A 272 -41.85 -13.79 17.22
C VAL A 272 -43.12 -13.43 18.00
N VAL A 273 -44.11 -12.83 17.32
CA VAL A 273 -45.50 -12.83 17.80
C VAL A 273 -46.03 -14.26 17.60
N PRO A 274 -46.35 -15.02 18.66
CA PRO A 274 -46.97 -16.32 18.47
C PRO A 274 -48.40 -16.11 17.96
N ALA A 275 -48.71 -16.73 16.82
CA ALA A 275 -50.07 -16.81 16.31
C ALA A 275 -50.95 -17.57 17.32
N ASP A 276 -51.80 -16.83 18.02
CA ASP A 276 -52.83 -17.32 18.93
C ASP A 276 -53.82 -18.22 18.16
N ARG A 277 -53.69 -19.53 18.35
CA ARG A 277 -54.68 -20.52 17.90
C ARG A 277 -55.77 -20.60 18.95
N GLY A 278 -56.92 -20.02 18.65
CA GLY A 278 -58.10 -20.12 19.48
C GLY A 278 -58.59 -21.56 19.70
N ALA A 279 -59.03 -21.84 20.93
CA ALA A 279 -60.34 -22.38 21.29
C ALA A 279 -60.29 -22.98 22.71
N ASP A 280 -60.97 -22.35 23.68
CA ASP A 280 -62.14 -22.99 24.29
C ASP A 280 -62.84 -22.06 25.28
N ARG A 281 -64.18 -21.97 25.17
CA ARG A 281 -65.07 -21.40 26.20
C ARG A 281 -65.39 -22.52 27.21
N PRO A 282 -65.81 -22.17 28.44
CA PRO A 282 -67.26 -22.12 28.64
C PRO A 282 -67.75 -20.94 29.48
N ARG A 283 -69.07 -20.93 29.62
CA ARG A 283 -70.01 -19.82 29.81
C ARG A 283 -70.46 -19.70 31.28
N ALA A 284 -71.12 -18.56 31.55
CA ALA A 284 -71.97 -18.22 32.71
C ALA A 284 -71.23 -17.62 33.93
N GLY A 285 -71.68 -16.51 34.52
CA GLY A 285 -72.83 -15.65 34.25
C GLY A 285 -73.04 -14.65 35.40
N LYS A 286 -73.87 -13.61 35.14
CA LYS A 286 -74.53 -12.71 36.12
C LYS A 286 -73.55 -11.88 36.99
N SER A 287 -73.80 -10.64 37.42
CA SER A 287 -74.96 -9.73 37.43
C SER A 287 -74.45 -8.38 37.97
N SER A 288 -75.02 -7.29 37.45
CA SER A 288 -75.37 -6.05 38.16
C SER A 288 -74.29 -5.23 38.90
N LYS A 289 -74.26 -3.92 38.59
CA LYS A 289 -74.83 -2.79 39.39
C LYS A 289 -73.85 -1.60 39.53
N LYS A 290 -74.34 -0.41 39.13
CA LYS A 290 -74.13 0.99 39.64
C LYS A 290 -72.67 1.46 39.92
N GLY A 291 -72.24 2.69 39.65
CA GLY A 291 -72.88 3.98 39.35
C GLY A 291 -71.91 5.12 39.78
N GLY A 292 -72.22 6.37 39.40
CA GLY A 292 -71.55 7.62 39.83
C GLY A 292 -70.31 7.98 38.98
N VAL A 293 -70.20 9.07 38.22
CA VAL A 293 -70.54 10.51 38.40
C VAL A 293 -69.86 11.16 39.60
N GLU A 294 -69.12 12.24 39.28
CA GLU A 294 -68.46 13.30 40.08
C GLU A 294 -66.95 13.33 39.75
N SER A 295 -66.33 14.40 39.25
CA SER A 295 -66.76 15.78 38.93
C SER A 295 -65.90 16.32 37.79
#